data_AF-A0A834C6Q5-F1
#
_entry.id   AF-A0A834C6Q5-F1
#
_cell.length_a   1.000
_cell.length_b   1.000
_cell.length_c   1.000
_cell.angle_alpha   90.00
_cell.angle_beta   90.00
_cell.angle_gamma   90.00
#
_symmetry.space_group_name_H-M   'P 1'
#
loop_
_entity.id
_entity.type
_entity.pdbx_description
1 polymer ?
#
loop_
_entity_poly.entity_id
_entity_poly.type
_entity_poly.pdbx_seq_one_letter_code
_entity_poly.pdbx_strand_id
1 'polypeptide(L)'
;MDILDKIAQAVFDIKAYPDQDQIESVASALVTKHPCLQEPGSGTGYDGWKMSIKYKLGNYRSKLRQAGCNELSINRKRKSIEDVDTSPSLKKAKRGEINFVPDHPDNHNDDSMEEERLALLEESQKRSKDLVLIKEKMELTFSLRRKAIVEMEPMVTEVMERWPALFSEAEIRGEFHRITNKDLMDNFRAGLSQHTYRLLKLYRARRTAFPAEMGQLLNRHLTSHCIDKLLL
;
A
#
# COMPACT_ATOMS: atom_id res chain seq x y z
N MET A 1 18.58 17.24 -27.25
CA MET A 1 17.70 18.08 -26.41
C MET A 1 16.40 18.26 -27.15
N ASP A 2 15.29 17.80 -26.56
CA ASP A 2 13.94 17.87 -27.13
C ASP A 2 13.34 19.28 -26.88
N ILE A 3 12.67 19.86 -27.87
CA ILE A 3 12.04 21.21 -27.80
C ILE A 3 11.11 21.30 -26.58
N LEU A 4 10.41 20.21 -26.27
CA LEU A 4 9.51 20.13 -25.13
C LEU A 4 10.26 20.18 -23.79
N ASP A 5 11.50 19.68 -23.69
CA ASP A 5 12.30 19.79 -22.46
C ASP A 5 12.61 21.25 -22.15
N LYS A 6 13.00 22.04 -23.17
CA LYS A 6 13.31 23.47 -23.00
C LYS A 6 12.07 24.29 -22.63
N ILE A 7 10.93 23.98 -23.27
CA ILE A 7 9.65 24.64 -22.94
C ILE A 7 9.24 24.29 -21.51
N ALA A 8 9.35 23.01 -21.10
CA ALA A 8 8.98 22.59 -19.76
C ALA A 8 9.85 23.27 -18.69
N GLN A 9 11.15 23.40 -18.93
CA GLN A 9 12.07 24.12 -18.03
C GLN A 9 11.71 25.61 -17.94
N ALA A 10 11.58 26.30 -19.08
CA ALA A 10 11.29 27.74 -19.08
C ALA A 10 9.92 28.07 -18.46
N VAL A 11 8.90 27.23 -18.68
CA VAL A 11 7.59 27.41 -18.05
C VAL A 11 7.67 27.13 -16.54
N PHE A 12 8.43 26.11 -16.13
CA PHE A 12 8.62 25.78 -14.73
C PHE A 12 9.28 26.91 -13.95
N ASP A 13 10.33 27.52 -14.52
CA ASP A 13 11.07 28.65 -13.93
C ASP A 13 10.18 29.89 -13.69
N ILE A 14 9.09 30.02 -14.46
CA ILE A 14 8.09 31.10 -14.30
C ILE A 14 7.01 30.70 -13.29
N LYS A 15 6.47 29.47 -13.42
CA LYS A 15 5.43 28.94 -12.53
C LYS A 15 5.45 27.41 -12.55
N ALA A 16 5.68 26.79 -11.39
CA ALA A 16 5.71 25.34 -11.25
C ALA A 16 4.39 24.64 -11.64
N TYR A 17 3.23 25.28 -11.36
CA TYR A 17 1.89 24.77 -11.65
C TYR A 17 1.11 25.76 -12.53
N PRO A 18 1.38 25.81 -13.85
CA PRO A 18 0.63 26.68 -14.73
C PRO A 18 -0.80 26.15 -14.92
N ASP A 19 -1.74 27.08 -14.94
CA ASP A 19 -3.15 26.79 -15.16
C ASP A 19 -3.41 26.47 -16.65
N GLN A 20 -4.57 25.90 -16.95
CA GLN A 20 -4.92 25.46 -18.30
C GLN A 20 -4.78 26.59 -19.34
N ASP A 21 -5.18 27.82 -18.98
CA ASP A 21 -5.11 29.01 -19.85
C ASP A 21 -3.66 29.46 -20.08
N GLN A 22 -2.79 29.28 -19.08
CA GLN A 22 -1.37 29.61 -19.20
C GLN A 22 -0.65 28.63 -20.12
N ILE A 23 -0.99 27.34 -20.03
CA ILE A 23 -0.47 26.31 -20.94
C ILE A 23 -0.93 26.58 -22.38
N GLU A 24 -2.18 27.01 -22.55
CA GLU A 24 -2.73 27.40 -23.84
C GLU A 24 -2.04 28.62 -24.44
N SER A 25 -1.78 29.65 -23.63
CA SER A 25 -1.01 30.83 -24.06
C SER A 25 0.39 30.46 -24.54
N VAL A 26 1.07 29.51 -23.87
CA VAL A 26 2.40 29.05 -24.28
C VAL A 26 2.34 28.29 -25.61
N ALA A 27 1.34 27.41 -25.79
CA ALA A 27 1.15 26.65 -27.03
C ALA A 27 0.85 27.57 -28.22
N SER A 28 -0.03 28.55 -28.02
CA SER A 28 -0.36 29.56 -29.03
C SER A 28 0.85 30.42 -29.41
N ALA A 29 1.62 30.90 -28.42
CA ALA A 29 2.83 31.68 -28.67
C ALA A 29 3.92 30.88 -29.39
N LEU A 30 4.05 29.58 -29.08
CA LEU A 30 4.99 28.67 -29.73
C LEU A 30 4.71 28.55 -31.23
N VAL A 31 3.46 28.28 -31.60
CA VAL A 31 3.04 28.11 -33.01
C VAL A 31 3.05 29.45 -33.74
N THR A 32 2.67 30.55 -33.08
CA THR A 32 2.75 31.91 -33.67
C THR A 32 4.18 32.29 -34.03
N LYS A 33 5.14 31.99 -33.14
CA LYS A 33 6.57 32.28 -33.37
C LYS A 33 7.20 31.32 -34.38
N HIS A 34 6.68 30.09 -34.46
CA HIS A 34 7.19 29.05 -35.34
C HIS A 34 6.05 28.40 -36.14
N PRO A 35 5.59 29.04 -37.24
CA PRO A 35 4.45 28.55 -38.02
C PRO A 35 4.63 27.14 -38.58
N CYS A 36 5.88 26.65 -38.72
CA CYS A 36 6.17 25.28 -39.15
C CYS A 36 5.76 24.21 -38.14
N LEU A 37 5.42 24.60 -36.89
CA LEU A 37 4.90 23.69 -35.86
C LEU A 37 3.37 23.59 -35.89
N GLN A 38 2.69 24.35 -36.75
CA GLN A 38 1.23 24.36 -36.81
C GLN A 38 0.68 23.01 -37.27
N GLU A 39 -0.28 22.48 -36.52
CA GLU A 39 -0.91 21.20 -36.84
C GLU A 39 -1.93 21.36 -37.99
N PRO A 40 -1.83 20.57 -39.07
CA PRO A 40 -2.80 20.62 -40.14
C PRO A 40 -4.11 19.97 -39.69
N GLY A 41 -5.22 20.72 -39.78
CA GLY A 41 -6.57 20.19 -39.60
C GLY A 41 -7.16 20.24 -38.19
N SER A 42 -6.57 20.94 -37.22
CA SER A 42 -7.20 21.23 -35.92
C SER A 42 -7.74 22.66 -35.85
N GLY A 43 -8.74 22.91 -34.99
CA GLY A 43 -9.46 24.18 -34.93
C GLY A 43 -8.60 25.39 -34.55
N THR A 44 -7.53 25.20 -33.77
CA THR A 44 -6.64 26.28 -33.31
C THR A 44 -5.20 26.19 -33.86
N GLY A 45 -4.79 25.03 -34.39
CA GLY A 45 -3.44 24.79 -34.90
C GLY A 45 -2.36 24.53 -33.83
N TYR A 46 -2.70 24.61 -32.54
CA TYR A 46 -1.78 24.38 -31.41
C TYR A 46 -2.31 23.40 -30.35
N ASP A 47 -3.44 22.74 -30.59
CA ASP A 47 -4.09 21.84 -29.61
C ASP A 47 -3.22 20.66 -29.19
N GLY A 48 -2.53 19.98 -30.12
CA GLY A 48 -1.62 18.90 -29.75
C GLY A 48 -0.34 19.39 -29.07
N TRP A 49 0.11 20.63 -29.35
CA TRP A 49 1.16 21.29 -28.57
C TRP A 49 0.72 21.58 -27.14
N LYS A 50 -0.51 22.09 -26.94
CA LYS A 50 -1.09 22.30 -25.60
C LYS A 50 -1.08 21.00 -24.78
N MET A 51 -1.50 19.89 -25.38
CA MET A 51 -1.48 18.59 -24.70
C MET A 51 -0.07 18.08 -24.45
N SER A 52 0.82 18.19 -25.44
CA SER A 52 2.23 17.77 -25.32
C SER A 52 2.96 18.53 -24.22
N ILE A 53 2.77 19.85 -24.14
CA ILE A 53 3.33 20.71 -23.09
C ILE A 53 2.76 20.34 -21.72
N LYS A 54 1.44 20.10 -21.62
CA LYS A 54 0.80 19.67 -20.37
C LYS A 54 1.38 18.36 -19.83
N TYR A 55 1.49 17.34 -20.68
CA TYR A 55 2.07 16.06 -20.29
C TYR A 55 3.56 16.18 -19.98
N LYS A 56 4.31 16.94 -20.79
CA LYS A 56 5.73 17.16 -20.57
C LYS A 56 5.99 17.85 -19.24
N LEU A 57 5.24 18.91 -18.91
CA LEU A 57 5.30 19.58 -17.61
C LEU A 57 4.96 18.64 -16.45
N GLY A 58 3.97 17.77 -16.63
CA GLY A 58 3.66 16.71 -15.67
C GLY A 58 4.84 15.78 -15.41
N ASN A 59 5.47 15.29 -16.48
CA ASN A 59 6.64 14.42 -16.41
C ASN A 59 7.88 15.13 -15.86
N TYR A 60 8.10 16.38 -16.27
CA TYR A 60 9.20 17.23 -15.84
C TYR A 60 9.12 17.49 -14.34
N ARG A 61 7.93 17.85 -13.82
CA ARG A 61 7.68 17.92 -12.38
C ARG A 61 7.92 16.59 -11.67
N SER A 62 7.52 15.47 -12.25
CA SER A 62 7.78 14.15 -11.66
C SER A 62 9.29 13.82 -11.60
N LYS A 63 10.06 14.19 -12.63
CA LYS A 63 11.52 14.04 -12.64
C LYS A 63 12.21 14.97 -11.63
N LEU A 64 11.83 16.25 -11.58
CA LEU A 64 12.35 17.19 -10.58
C LEU A 64 11.99 16.77 -9.15
N ARG A 65 10.82 16.16 -8.95
CA ARG A 65 10.45 15.54 -7.67
C ARG A 65 11.34 14.36 -7.30
N GLN A 66 11.66 13.49 -8.26
CA GLN A 66 12.62 12.38 -8.04
C GLN A 66 14.04 12.89 -7.73
N ALA A 67 14.41 14.05 -8.28
CA ALA A 67 15.70 14.69 -8.03
C ALA A 67 15.75 15.55 -6.74
N GLY A 68 14.68 15.59 -5.94
CA GLY A 68 14.67 16.29 -4.65
C GLY A 68 14.34 17.80 -4.68
N CYS A 69 13.71 18.33 -5.75
CA CYS A 69 13.36 19.75 -5.81
C CYS A 69 12.24 20.15 -4.82
N ASN A 70 12.62 20.93 -3.79
CA ASN A 70 11.75 21.42 -2.72
C ASN A 70 10.57 22.28 -3.21
N GLU A 71 10.69 23.01 -4.31
CA GLU A 71 9.63 23.84 -4.88
C GLU A 71 8.37 23.04 -5.31
N LEU A 72 8.53 21.73 -5.52
CA LEU A 72 7.45 20.79 -5.84
C LEU A 72 6.97 19.95 -4.66
N SER A 73 7.60 20.09 -3.50
CA SER A 73 7.31 19.33 -2.29
C SER A 73 6.12 19.88 -1.48
N ILE A 74 5.65 21.10 -1.81
CA ILE A 74 4.53 21.79 -1.12
C ILE A 74 3.18 21.08 -1.37
N ASN A 75 3.04 20.40 -2.52
CA ASN A 75 1.87 19.57 -2.85
C ASN A 75 2.09 18.07 -2.54
N ARG A 76 3.01 17.74 -1.62
CA ARG A 76 3.06 16.40 -1.05
C ARG A 76 1.79 16.17 -0.21
N LYS A 77 0.94 15.22 -0.65
CA LYS A 77 0.58 14.16 0.30
C LYS A 77 1.90 13.53 0.73
N ARG A 78 2.31 13.74 1.98
CA ARG A 78 3.59 13.32 2.56
C ARG A 78 3.86 11.86 2.15
N LYS A 79 4.81 11.67 1.25
CA LYS A 79 5.42 10.37 1.02
C LYS A 79 6.91 10.60 1.05
N SER A 80 7.47 10.18 2.18
CA SER A 80 8.83 10.20 2.69
C SER A 80 9.93 10.14 1.63
N ILE A 81 11.03 10.77 2.00
CA ILE A 81 12.32 10.86 1.32
C ILE A 81 13.06 9.59 1.69
N GLU A 82 13.37 8.74 0.70
CA GLU A 82 14.59 7.91 0.58
C GLU A 82 14.32 6.84 -0.48
N ASP A 83 15.06 6.92 -1.59
CA ASP A 83 15.54 5.75 -2.33
C ASP A 83 16.48 6.25 -3.44
N VAL A 84 17.72 6.45 -3.03
CA VAL A 84 18.86 6.23 -3.92
C VAL A 84 19.06 4.71 -3.93
N ASP A 85 18.82 4.11 -5.09
CA ASP A 85 19.33 2.82 -5.56
C ASP A 85 19.03 1.57 -4.69
N THR A 86 18.27 0.60 -5.21
CA THR A 86 18.60 -0.85 -5.28
C THR A 86 17.35 -1.72 -5.54
N SER A 87 17.43 -2.58 -6.57
CA SER A 87 16.67 -3.83 -6.81
C SER A 87 15.15 -3.77 -7.11
N PRO A 88 14.60 -4.78 -7.84
CA PRO A 88 13.22 -4.71 -8.32
C PRO A 88 12.26 -5.03 -7.18
N SER A 89 11.64 -4.00 -6.63
CA SER A 89 10.54 -4.12 -5.67
C SER A 89 9.50 -5.12 -6.16
N LEU A 90 9.23 -6.14 -5.35
CA LEU A 90 8.13 -7.08 -5.55
C LEU A 90 6.87 -6.24 -5.81
N LYS A 91 6.22 -6.49 -6.96
CA LYS A 91 5.06 -5.71 -7.42
C LYS A 91 4.05 -5.60 -6.28
N LYS A 92 3.89 -4.39 -5.72
CA LYS A 92 2.88 -4.08 -4.71
C LYS A 92 1.52 -4.59 -5.17
N ALA A 93 0.94 -5.52 -4.42
CA ALA A 93 -0.43 -5.98 -4.65
C ALA A 93 -1.36 -4.79 -4.38
N LYS A 94 -1.84 -4.16 -5.46
CA LYS A 94 -2.50 -2.85 -5.41
C LYS A 94 -3.94 -2.86 -4.86
N ARG A 95 -4.40 -3.95 -4.24
CA ARG A 95 -5.80 -4.10 -3.79
C ARG A 95 -5.90 -4.99 -2.56
N GLY A 96 -6.01 -4.40 -1.38
CA GLY A 96 -6.33 -5.14 -0.15
C GLY A 96 -6.04 -4.36 1.14
N GLU A 97 -5.07 -3.46 1.09
CA GLU A 97 -4.67 -2.65 2.25
C GLU A 97 -5.33 -1.28 2.16
N ILE A 98 -6.26 -1.01 3.08
CA ILE A 98 -6.94 0.28 3.17
C ILE A 98 -6.02 1.31 3.84
N ASN A 99 -5.19 0.84 4.78
CA ASN A 99 -4.25 1.64 5.56
C ASN A 99 -2.80 1.34 5.16
N PHE A 100 -2.37 1.84 3.99
CA PHE A 100 -1.02 1.58 3.47
C PHE A 100 0.07 2.18 4.37
N VAL A 101 -0.02 3.47 4.68
CA VAL A 101 0.77 4.20 5.70
C VAL A 101 -0.15 5.30 6.25
N PRO A 102 -0.87 5.05 7.36
CA PRO A 102 -1.77 6.04 7.94
C PRO A 102 -0.99 7.13 8.69
N ASP A 103 -1.57 8.32 8.79
CA ASP A 103 -1.07 9.39 9.66
C ASP A 103 -1.23 9.00 11.14
N HIS A 104 -0.44 9.61 12.02
CA HIS A 104 -0.59 9.45 13.47
C HIS A 104 -1.93 10.02 13.95
N PRO A 105 -2.46 9.53 15.08
CA PRO A 105 -3.62 10.13 15.73
C PRO A 105 -3.39 11.61 16.07
N ASP A 106 -4.47 12.37 16.17
CA ASP A 106 -4.42 13.80 16.50
C ASP A 106 -3.64 14.03 17.81
N ASN A 107 -2.73 15.00 17.80
CA ASN A 107 -1.79 15.36 18.88
C ASN A 107 -0.58 14.43 19.08
N HIS A 108 -0.38 13.41 18.23
CA HIS A 108 0.82 12.57 18.29
C HIS A 108 1.82 12.92 17.17
N ASN A 109 3.11 12.87 17.52
CA ASN A 109 4.25 12.99 16.60
C ASN A 109 5.12 11.73 16.68
N ASP A 110 6.15 11.63 15.82
CA ASP A 110 7.03 10.45 15.79
C ASP A 110 7.65 10.15 17.18
N ASP A 111 8.04 11.18 17.94
CA ASP A 111 8.65 11.02 19.28
C ASP A 111 7.66 10.46 20.31
N SER A 112 6.45 11.03 20.41
CA SER A 112 5.39 10.53 21.29
C SER A 112 5.00 9.10 20.95
N MET A 113 4.95 8.76 19.66
CA MET A 113 4.65 7.39 19.24
C MET A 113 5.75 6.40 19.60
N GLU A 114 7.01 6.84 19.61
CA GLU A 114 8.15 6.03 20.03
C GLU A 114 8.15 5.81 21.56
N GLU A 115 7.73 6.81 22.35
CA GLU A 115 7.48 6.63 23.79
C GLU A 115 6.38 5.58 24.04
N GLU A 116 5.30 5.64 23.28
CA GLU A 116 4.20 4.67 23.37
C GLU A 116 4.64 3.26 22.94
N ARG A 117 5.54 3.15 21.95
CA ARG A 117 6.17 1.89 21.59
C ARG A 117 7.04 1.35 22.73
N LEU A 118 7.80 2.18 23.41
CA LEU A 118 8.64 1.73 24.53
C LEU A 118 7.79 1.16 25.67
N ALA A 119 6.66 1.81 25.99
CA ALA A 119 5.70 1.29 26.96
C ALA A 119 5.10 -0.06 26.52
N LEU A 120 4.75 -0.21 25.24
CA LEU A 120 4.31 -1.48 24.67
C LEU A 120 5.38 -2.58 24.78
N LEU A 121 6.64 -2.25 24.49
CA LEU A 121 7.76 -3.18 24.56
C LEU A 121 7.96 -3.68 25.99
N GLU A 122 7.95 -2.76 26.96
CA GLU A 122 8.06 -3.09 28.38
C GLU A 122 6.94 -4.03 28.80
N GLU A 123 5.68 -3.70 28.49
CA GLU A 123 4.52 -4.53 28.84
C GLU A 123 4.59 -5.92 28.17
N SER A 124 5.05 -5.98 26.93
CA SER A 124 5.15 -7.24 26.17
C SER A 124 6.18 -8.22 26.75
N GLN A 125 7.17 -7.72 27.50
CA GLN A 125 8.22 -8.50 28.12
C GLN A 125 7.87 -8.96 29.55
N LYS A 126 6.81 -8.42 30.15
CA LYS A 126 6.39 -8.82 31.50
C LYS A 126 5.94 -10.28 31.54
N ARG A 127 6.20 -10.93 32.67
CA ARG A 127 5.76 -12.32 32.92
C ARG A 127 4.23 -12.41 33.02
N SER A 128 3.60 -11.40 33.63
CA SER A 128 2.16 -11.21 33.65
C SER A 128 1.85 -9.98 32.81
N LYS A 129 1.25 -10.21 31.64
CA LYS A 129 0.99 -9.16 30.64
C LYS A 129 -0.41 -8.62 30.78
N ASP A 130 -0.54 -7.30 30.78
CA ASP A 130 -1.83 -6.64 30.61
C ASP A 130 -2.22 -6.65 29.13
N LEU A 131 -3.09 -7.61 28.77
CA LEU A 131 -3.56 -7.77 27.39
C LEU A 131 -4.43 -6.61 26.92
N VAL A 132 -5.09 -5.89 27.83
CA VAL A 132 -5.91 -4.72 27.50
C VAL A 132 -4.99 -3.57 27.12
N LEU A 133 -3.98 -3.31 27.96
CA LEU A 133 -2.97 -2.29 27.69
C LEU A 133 -2.19 -2.59 26.40
N ILE A 134 -1.77 -3.85 26.18
CA ILE A 134 -1.09 -4.24 24.93
C ILE A 134 -1.95 -3.92 23.72
N LYS A 135 -3.24 -4.29 23.75
CA LYS A 135 -4.16 -4.05 22.63
C LYS A 135 -4.31 -2.54 22.36
N GLU A 136 -4.49 -1.74 23.39
CA GLU A 136 -4.62 -0.28 23.29
C GLU A 136 -3.35 0.34 22.70
N LYS A 137 -2.17 -0.02 23.23
CA LYS A 137 -0.89 0.50 22.72
C LYS A 137 -0.60 0.00 21.30
N MET A 138 -1.01 -1.21 20.96
CA MET A 138 -0.91 -1.73 19.60
C MET A 138 -1.78 -0.96 18.62
N GLU A 139 -2.99 -0.56 19.01
CA GLU A 139 -3.86 0.28 18.19
C GLU A 139 -3.27 1.68 18.02
N LEU A 140 -2.81 2.29 19.11
CA LEU A 140 -2.20 3.62 19.09
C LEU A 140 -0.97 3.63 18.17
N THR A 141 -0.03 2.70 18.36
CA THR A 141 1.26 2.61 17.64
C THR A 141 1.19 2.10 16.20
N PHE A 142 -0.01 1.87 15.67
CA PHE A 142 -0.19 1.28 14.35
C PHE A 142 0.46 2.08 13.22
N SER A 143 0.30 3.41 13.22
CA SER A 143 0.89 4.30 12.21
C SER A 143 2.42 4.25 12.21
N LEU A 144 3.05 4.34 13.38
CA LEU A 144 4.51 4.24 13.53
C LEU A 144 5.04 2.89 13.04
N ARG A 145 4.41 1.81 13.48
CA ARG A 145 4.79 0.46 13.09
C ARG A 145 4.62 0.21 11.60
N ARG A 146 3.49 0.64 11.03
CA ARG A 146 3.21 0.47 9.60
C ARG A 146 4.21 1.26 8.76
N LYS A 147 4.50 2.50 9.14
CA LYS A 147 5.55 3.33 8.53
C LYS A 147 6.89 2.61 8.55
N ALA A 148 7.33 2.11 9.71
CA ALA A 148 8.59 1.38 9.84
C ALA A 148 8.65 0.13 8.94
N ILE A 149 7.61 -0.71 8.93
CA ILE A 149 7.59 -1.95 8.13
C ILE A 149 7.57 -1.64 6.62
N VAL A 150 6.82 -0.63 6.21
CA VAL A 150 6.62 -0.30 4.78
C VAL A 150 7.76 0.52 4.20
N GLU A 151 8.37 1.40 4.99
CA GLU A 151 9.44 2.29 4.53
C GLU A 151 10.82 1.68 4.72
N MET A 152 11.08 1.01 5.85
CA MET A 152 12.41 0.46 6.14
C MET A 152 12.60 -0.98 5.64
N GLU A 153 11.50 -1.66 5.26
CA GLU A 153 11.48 -3.07 4.84
C GLU A 153 12.40 -3.99 5.68
N PRO A 154 12.30 -3.95 7.03
CA PRO A 154 13.23 -4.62 7.93
C PRO A 154 13.12 -6.15 7.85
N MET A 155 14.15 -6.85 8.32
CA MET A 155 14.08 -8.30 8.47
C MET A 155 13.04 -8.69 9.52
N VAL A 156 12.44 -9.88 9.36
CA VAL A 156 11.44 -10.39 10.31
C VAL A 156 11.98 -10.45 11.74
N THR A 157 13.27 -10.77 11.91
CA THR A 157 13.96 -10.76 13.21
C THR A 157 13.96 -9.39 13.87
N GLU A 158 14.22 -8.33 13.11
CA GLU A 158 14.20 -6.95 13.61
C GLU A 158 12.77 -6.51 13.97
N VAL A 159 11.77 -6.97 13.20
CA VAL A 159 10.35 -6.73 13.53
C VAL A 159 9.96 -7.45 14.83
N MET A 160 10.43 -8.68 15.04
CA MET A 160 10.19 -9.43 16.28
C MET A 160 10.78 -8.72 17.50
N GLU A 161 11.99 -8.20 17.37
CA GLU A 161 12.66 -7.48 18.46
C GLU A 161 11.99 -6.14 18.77
N ARG A 162 11.63 -5.37 17.72
CA ARG A 162 11.04 -4.05 17.89
C ARG A 162 9.57 -4.08 18.29
N TRP A 163 8.83 -5.11 17.87
CA TRP A 163 7.39 -5.27 18.06
C TRP A 163 7.00 -6.69 18.49
N PRO A 164 7.46 -7.19 19.65
CA PRO A 164 7.21 -8.57 20.05
C PRO A 164 5.73 -8.91 20.22
N ALA A 165 4.89 -7.92 20.57
CA ALA A 165 3.44 -8.08 20.67
C ALA A 165 2.79 -8.57 19.37
N LEU A 166 3.32 -8.17 18.19
CA LEU A 166 2.81 -8.58 16.88
C LEU A 166 2.82 -10.10 16.69
N PHE A 167 3.65 -10.83 17.41
CA PHE A 167 3.82 -12.27 17.28
C PHE A 167 2.93 -13.06 18.24
N SER A 168 2.01 -12.38 18.93
CA SER A 168 0.90 -13.02 19.63
C SER A 168 -0.28 -13.24 18.68
N GLU A 169 -1.01 -14.35 18.83
CA GLU A 169 -2.16 -14.67 17.98
C GLU A 169 -3.20 -13.52 17.98
N ALA A 170 -3.49 -12.95 19.14
CA ALA A 170 -4.44 -11.86 19.29
C ALA A 170 -4.06 -10.64 18.43
N GLU A 171 -2.79 -10.24 18.48
CA GLU A 171 -2.31 -9.07 17.74
C GLU A 171 -2.05 -9.35 16.26
N ILE A 172 -1.74 -10.59 15.85
CA ILE A 172 -1.72 -10.95 14.41
C ILE A 172 -3.10 -10.67 13.79
N ARG A 173 -4.17 -11.10 14.48
CA ARG A 173 -5.55 -10.85 14.03
C ARG A 173 -5.87 -9.36 14.05
N GLY A 174 -5.50 -8.66 15.14
CA GLY A 174 -5.70 -7.23 15.29
C GLY A 174 -5.00 -6.42 14.19
N GLU A 175 -3.75 -6.75 13.89
CA GLU A 175 -2.95 -6.07 12.87
C GLU A 175 -3.50 -6.33 11.47
N PHE A 176 -3.89 -7.58 11.18
CA PHE A 176 -4.56 -7.91 9.91
C PHE A 176 -5.83 -7.07 9.72
N HIS A 177 -6.64 -6.94 10.78
CA HIS A 177 -7.83 -6.09 10.75
C HIS A 177 -7.47 -4.62 10.53
N ARG A 178 -6.46 -4.08 11.24
CA ARG A 178 -6.00 -2.69 11.05
C ARG A 178 -5.53 -2.41 9.62
N ILE A 179 -4.91 -3.37 8.95
CA ILE A 179 -4.42 -3.22 7.56
C ILE A 179 -5.56 -3.33 6.54
N THR A 180 -6.47 -4.31 6.72
CA THR A 180 -7.40 -4.75 5.68
C THR A 180 -8.87 -4.43 5.95
N ASN A 181 -9.20 -4.00 7.17
CA ASN A 181 -10.54 -3.83 7.73
C ASN A 181 -11.40 -5.10 7.63
N LYS A 182 -10.78 -6.27 7.76
CA LYS A 182 -11.42 -7.59 7.66
C LYS A 182 -11.12 -8.40 8.91
N ASP A 183 -12.10 -9.16 9.39
CA ASP A 183 -11.85 -10.14 10.44
C ASP A 183 -11.12 -11.36 9.84
N LEU A 184 -9.91 -11.64 10.33
CA LEU A 184 -9.08 -12.72 9.79
C LEU A 184 -9.75 -14.09 9.94
N MET A 185 -10.29 -14.36 11.13
CA MET A 185 -10.78 -15.70 11.49
C MET A 185 -12.12 -16.00 10.83
N ASP A 186 -13.01 -15.02 10.76
CA ASP A 186 -14.30 -15.16 10.09
C ASP A 186 -14.11 -15.34 8.59
N ASN A 187 -13.22 -14.56 7.96
CA ASN A 187 -12.91 -14.75 6.53
C ASN A 187 -12.27 -16.11 6.27
N PHE A 188 -11.33 -16.53 7.12
CA PHE A 188 -10.70 -17.84 7.01
C PHE A 188 -11.72 -18.98 7.16
N ARG A 189 -12.59 -18.91 8.19
CA ARG A 189 -13.64 -19.91 8.45
C ARG A 189 -14.71 -19.93 7.36
N ALA A 190 -15.10 -18.77 6.84
CA ALA A 190 -16.04 -18.68 5.73
C ALA A 190 -15.46 -19.30 4.46
N GLY A 191 -14.20 -18.99 4.13
CA GLY A 191 -13.48 -19.58 3.00
C GLY A 191 -13.32 -21.09 3.15
N LEU A 192 -12.93 -21.57 4.34
CA LEU A 192 -12.90 -22.99 4.64
C LEU A 192 -14.27 -23.63 4.44
N SER A 193 -15.33 -23.07 5.02
CA SER A 193 -16.69 -23.63 4.92
C SER A 193 -17.16 -23.72 3.47
N GLN A 194 -16.90 -22.69 2.68
CA GLN A 194 -17.25 -22.63 1.26
C GLN A 194 -16.52 -23.71 0.43
N HIS A 195 -15.26 -23.99 0.75
CA HIS A 195 -14.43 -24.90 -0.03
C HIS A 195 -14.34 -26.32 0.51
N THR A 196 -14.69 -26.54 1.78
CA THR A 196 -14.56 -27.83 2.48
C THR A 196 -15.21 -28.96 1.69
N TYR A 197 -16.47 -28.80 1.25
CA TYR A 197 -17.16 -29.86 0.51
C TYR A 197 -16.42 -30.27 -0.78
N ARG A 198 -15.95 -29.29 -1.56
CA ARG A 198 -15.24 -29.55 -2.82
C ARG A 198 -13.88 -30.20 -2.57
N LEU A 199 -13.16 -29.73 -1.55
CA LEU A 199 -11.89 -30.32 -1.13
C LEU A 199 -12.07 -31.77 -0.68
N LEU A 200 -13.10 -32.05 0.12
CA LEU A 200 -13.45 -33.41 0.54
C LEU A 200 -13.83 -34.31 -0.64
N LYS A 201 -14.57 -33.80 -1.62
CA LYS A 201 -14.91 -34.53 -2.85
C LYS A 201 -13.65 -34.88 -3.65
N LEU A 202 -12.75 -33.91 -3.87
CA LEU A 202 -11.47 -34.14 -4.55
C LEU A 202 -10.60 -35.15 -3.81
N TYR A 203 -10.55 -35.06 -2.48
CA TYR A 203 -9.81 -35.99 -1.65
C TYR A 203 -10.35 -37.43 -1.80
N ARG A 204 -11.67 -37.62 -1.70
CA ARG A 204 -12.30 -38.94 -1.89
C ARG A 204 -12.03 -39.52 -3.27
N ALA A 205 -12.01 -38.70 -4.31
CA ALA A 205 -11.69 -39.13 -5.67
C ALA A 205 -10.21 -39.55 -5.83
N ARG A 206 -9.31 -39.08 -4.96
CA ARG A 206 -7.87 -39.39 -4.96
C ARG A 206 -7.42 -40.12 -3.69
N ARG A 207 -8.30 -40.94 -3.10
CA ARG A 207 -8.08 -41.60 -1.79
C ARG A 207 -6.81 -42.47 -1.74
N THR A 208 -6.36 -42.99 -2.87
CA THR A 208 -5.12 -43.78 -2.99
C THR A 208 -3.83 -42.94 -3.01
N ALA A 209 -3.93 -41.62 -3.22
CA ALA A 209 -2.80 -40.70 -3.30
C ALA A 209 -2.45 -40.04 -1.95
N PHE A 210 -3.19 -40.34 -0.87
CA PHE A 210 -3.01 -39.71 0.43
C PHE A 210 -2.82 -40.75 1.55
N PRO A 211 -2.10 -40.39 2.65
CA PRO A 211 -1.86 -41.30 3.76
C PRO A 211 -3.16 -41.83 4.40
N ALA A 212 -3.16 -43.11 4.78
CA ALA A 212 -4.32 -43.80 5.36
C ALA A 212 -4.85 -43.13 6.64
N GLU A 213 -3.96 -42.48 7.39
CA GLU A 213 -4.24 -41.72 8.62
C GLU A 213 -5.26 -40.58 8.39
N MET A 214 -5.16 -39.91 7.23
CA MET A 214 -6.07 -38.84 6.86
C MET A 214 -7.47 -39.38 6.48
N GLY A 215 -7.54 -40.59 5.94
CA GLY A 215 -8.81 -41.30 5.75
C GLY A 215 -9.50 -41.67 7.06
N GLN A 216 -8.73 -42.01 8.10
CA GLN A 216 -9.24 -42.31 9.44
C GLN A 216 -9.78 -41.05 10.13
N LEU A 217 -9.06 -39.92 10.05
CA LEU A 217 -9.50 -38.63 10.60
C LEU A 217 -10.83 -38.16 10.00
N LEU A 218 -11.00 -38.30 8.68
CA LEU A 218 -12.24 -37.91 8.01
C LEU A 218 -13.43 -38.77 8.45
N ASN A 219 -13.24 -40.09 8.59
CA ASN A 219 -14.30 -40.98 9.06
C ASN A 219 -14.66 -40.73 10.54
N ARG A 220 -13.71 -40.29 11.36
CA ARG A 220 -13.90 -40.06 12.80
C ARG A 220 -14.66 -38.76 13.10
N HIS A 221 -14.54 -37.74 12.25
CA HIS A 221 -15.23 -36.45 12.43
C HIS A 221 -16.59 -36.36 11.73
N LEU A 222 -16.88 -37.25 10.78
CA LEU A 222 -18.20 -37.31 10.12
C LEU A 222 -19.28 -37.99 10.97
N THR A 223 -18.92 -38.73 12.01
CA THR A 223 -19.87 -39.41 12.92
C THR A 223 -20.29 -38.55 14.11
N SER A 224 -19.67 -37.39 14.35
CA SER A 224 -19.84 -36.66 15.62
C SER A 224 -20.70 -35.40 15.56
N HIS A 225 -20.95 -34.73 14.43
CA HIS A 225 -22.00 -33.68 14.34
C HIS A 225 -22.20 -33.17 12.90
N CYS A 226 -23.47 -33.18 12.47
CA CYS A 226 -24.08 -32.28 11.46
C CYS A 226 -23.81 -32.45 9.96
N ILE A 227 -23.64 -33.67 9.41
CA ILE A 227 -23.72 -33.87 7.93
C ILE A 227 -24.72 -34.96 7.52
N ASP A 228 -25.87 -35.05 8.19
CA ASP A 228 -26.99 -35.91 7.72
C ASP A 228 -27.98 -35.17 6.79
N LYS A 229 -27.69 -33.93 6.38
CA LYS A 229 -28.49 -33.18 5.38
C LYS A 229 -27.88 -33.11 3.99
N LEU A 230 -26.83 -33.87 3.69
CA LEU A 230 -26.16 -33.88 2.38
C LEU A 230 -26.33 -35.19 1.59
N LEU A 231 -27.42 -35.91 1.85
CA LEU A 231 -27.89 -37.04 1.04
C LEU A 231 -29.40 -36.91 0.72
N LEU A 232 -29.75 -35.81 0.06
CA LEU A 232 -30.86 -35.70 -0.91
C LEU A 232 -30.46 -34.68 -1.98
#